data_AF-A0A1E7KS35-F1
#
_entry.id   AF-A0A1E7KS35-F1
#
_cell.length_a   1.000
_cell.length_b   1.000
_cell.length_c   1.000
_cell.angle_alpha   90.00
_cell.angle_beta   90.00
_cell.angle_gamma   90.00
#
_symmetry.space_group_name_H-M   'P 1'
#
loop_
_entity.id
_entity.type
_entity.pdbx_description
1 polymer ?
#
loop_
_entity_poly.entity_id
_entity_poly.type
_entity_poly.pdbx_seq_one_letter_code
_entity_poly.pdbx_strand_id
1 'polypeptide(L)' 'APTVAAVADRRPGRIVTHAATRDEAEAVGRALAERGYAVECALLQSVELDTSEWVESERAVVFLLSGVQI' A
#
# COMPACT_ATOMS: atom_id res chain seq x y z
N ALA A 1 -5.83 -9.17 -4.81
CA ALA A 1 -5.65 -7.93 -5.61
C ALA A 1 -6.72 -7.66 -6.72
N PRO A 2 -7.93 -8.24 -6.75
CA PRO A 2 -8.84 -8.05 -7.89
C PRO A 2 -9.28 -6.60 -8.10
N THR A 3 -9.52 -5.84 -7.02
CA THR A 3 -9.85 -4.42 -7.10
C THR A 3 -8.72 -3.59 -7.70
N VAL A 4 -7.48 -3.80 -7.26
CA VAL A 4 -6.31 -3.07 -7.78
C VAL A 4 -6.09 -3.38 -9.25
N ALA A 5 -6.23 -4.65 -9.65
CA ALA A 5 -6.16 -5.06 -11.05
C ALA A 5 -7.21 -4.34 -11.90
N ALA A 6 -8.48 -4.34 -11.46
CA ALA A 6 -9.57 -3.67 -12.18
C ALA A 6 -9.36 -2.15 -12.28
N VAL A 7 -8.80 -1.51 -11.26
CA VAL A 7 -8.43 -0.08 -11.29
C VAL A 7 -7.28 0.16 -12.26
N ALA A 8 -6.23 -0.65 -12.21
CA ALA A 8 -5.07 -0.53 -13.10
C ALA A 8 -5.43 -0.79 -14.57
N ASP A 9 -6.41 -1.64 -14.86
CA ASP A 9 -6.96 -1.85 -16.21
C ASP A 9 -7.64 -0.57 -16.77
N ARG A 10 -8.04 0.39 -15.91
CA ARG A 10 -8.53 1.72 -16.32
C ARG A 10 -7.41 2.74 -16.58
N ARG A 11 -6.14 2.35 -16.39
CA ARG A 11 -4.94 3.14 -16.70
C ARG A 11 -4.90 4.54 -16.04
N PRO A 12 -5.19 4.70 -14.72
CA PRO A 12 -4.91 5.95 -14.03
C PRO A 12 -3.39 6.21 -13.97
N GLY A 13 -2.98 7.48 -14.02
CA GLY A 13 -1.56 7.84 -13.98
C GLY A 13 -0.85 7.46 -12.68
N ARG A 14 -1.58 7.35 -11.55
CA ARG A 14 -1.05 6.94 -10.24
C ARG A 14 -2.08 6.10 -9.47
N ILE A 15 -1.59 5.14 -8.69
CA ILE A 15 -2.39 4.32 -7.76
C ILE A 15 -1.67 4.30 -6.41
N VAL A 16 -2.41 4.46 -5.32
CA VAL A 16 -1.91 4.24 -3.96
C VAL A 16 -2.87 3.28 -3.25
N THR A 17 -2.33 2.27 -2.58
CA THR A 17 -3.10 1.28 -1.83
C THR A 17 -2.27 0.75 -0.66
N HIS A 18 -2.89 0.02 0.25
CA HIS A 18 -2.21 -0.70 1.33
C HIS A 18 -2.47 -2.21 1.26
N ALA A 19 -1.66 -2.96 1.98
CA ALA A 19 -1.80 -4.39 2.25
C ALA A 19 -1.43 -4.67 3.72
N ALA A 20 -2.18 -5.54 4.39
CA ALA A 20 -1.95 -5.86 5.80
C ALA A 20 -0.83 -6.91 5.98
N THR A 21 -0.53 -7.66 4.92
CA THR A 21 0.51 -8.70 4.94
C THR A 21 1.49 -8.53 3.79
N ARG A 22 2.66 -9.15 3.93
CA ARG A 22 3.67 -9.18 2.87
C ARG A 22 3.14 -9.86 1.62
N ASP A 23 2.44 -10.99 1.77
CA ASP A 23 1.94 -11.77 0.64
C ASP A 23 0.87 -10.99 -0.15
N GLU A 24 0.01 -10.23 0.55
CA GLU A 24 -0.91 -9.30 -0.09
C GLU A 24 -0.16 -8.18 -0.84
N ALA A 25 0.89 -7.62 -0.23
CA ALA A 25 1.71 -6.58 -0.84
C ALA A 25 2.40 -7.10 -2.12
N GLU A 26 2.96 -8.30 -2.09
CA GLU A 26 3.58 -8.95 -3.26
C GLU A 26 2.55 -9.21 -4.37
N ALA A 27 1.35 -9.67 -4.01
CA ALA A 27 0.27 -9.90 -4.98
C ALA A 27 -0.20 -8.59 -5.63
N VAL A 28 -0.31 -7.50 -4.86
CA VAL A 28 -0.66 -6.17 -5.37
C VAL A 28 0.47 -5.61 -6.25
N GLY A 29 1.71 -5.70 -5.78
CA GLY A 29 2.88 -5.20 -6.52
C GLY A 29 3.05 -5.90 -7.86
N ARG A 30 2.87 -7.22 -7.90
CA ARG A 30 2.85 -8.00 -9.15
C ARG A 30 1.74 -7.55 -10.08
N ALA A 31 0.51 -7.41 -9.57
CA ALA A 31 -0.64 -7.01 -10.39
C ALA A 31 -0.45 -5.62 -11.03
N LEU A 32 0.21 -4.70 -10.34
CA LEU A 32 0.55 -3.37 -10.85
C LEU A 32 1.72 -3.43 -11.86
N ALA A 33 2.81 -4.14 -11.53
CA ALA A 33 3.98 -4.27 -12.39
C ALA A 33 3.64 -4.92 -13.75
N GLU A 34 2.83 -5.98 -13.74
CA GLU A 34 2.32 -6.64 -14.96
C GLU A 34 1.48 -5.71 -15.86
N ARG A 35 0.98 -4.60 -15.32
CA ARG A 35 0.18 -3.59 -16.03
C ARG A 35 0.97 -2.33 -16.40
N GLY A 36 2.30 -2.37 -16.25
CA GLY A 36 3.18 -1.27 -16.64
C GLY A 36 3.25 -0.13 -15.63
N TYR A 37 3.11 -0.42 -14.34
CA TYR A 37 3.39 0.55 -13.29
C TYR A 37 4.80 0.34 -12.71
N ALA A 38 5.54 1.43 -12.51
CA ALA A 38 6.65 1.46 -11.57
C ALA A 38 6.07 1.42 -10.16
N VAL A 39 6.40 0.38 -9.38
CA VAL A 39 5.85 0.17 -8.04
C VAL A 39 6.90 0.44 -6.98
N GLU A 40 6.53 1.25 -5.99
CA GLU A 40 7.27 1.41 -4.74
C GLU A 40 6.46 0.79 -3.60
N CYS A 41 7.17 0.25 -2.60
CA CYS A 41 6.58 -0.34 -1.40
C CYS A 41 7.33 0.17 -0.17
N ALA A 42 6.59 0.69 0.80
CA ALA A 42 7.10 1.14 2.09
C ALA A 42 6.34 0.45 3.23
N LEU A 43 7.02 0.15 4.33
CA LEU A 43 6.36 -0.28 5.55
C LEU A 43 5.92 0.96 6.33
N LEU A 44 4.61 1.16 6.46
CA LEU A 44 4.02 2.26 7.23
C LEU A 44 3.58 1.74 8.59
N GLN A 45 4.10 2.37 9.65
CA GLN A 45 3.64 2.15 11.00
C GLN A 45 2.89 3.39 11.48
N SER A 46 1.64 3.20 11.91
CA SER A 46 0.84 4.20 12.61
C SER A 46 0.71 3.78 14.07
N VAL A 47 0.90 4.73 14.96
CA VAL A 47 0.63 4.55 16.39
C VAL A 47 -0.31 5.65 16.86
N GLU A 48 -1.22 5.29 17.77
CA GLU A 48 -1.90 6.30 18.57
C GLU A 48 -0.98 6.67 19.75
N LEU A 49 -0.72 7.96 19.93
CA LEU A 49 0.13 8.50 20.98
C LEU A 49 -0.68 9.45 21.86
N ASP A 50 -0.88 9.09 23.12
CA ASP A 50 -1.34 10.03 24.14
C ASP A 50 -0.18 10.96 24.50
N THR A 51 -0.31 12.24 24.18
CA THR A 51 0.74 13.25 24.41
C THR A 51 0.71 13.86 25.81
N SER A 52 -0.31 13.56 26.62
CA SER A 52 -0.37 13.97 28.03
C SER A 52 0.47 13.05 28.90
N GLU A 53 0.49 11.75 28.59
CA GLU A 53 1.27 10.74 29.30
C GLU A 53 2.48 10.22 28.51
N TRP A 54 2.59 10.57 27.22
CA TRP A 54 3.60 10.05 26.28
C TRP A 54 3.56 8.52 26.15
N VAL A 55 2.36 7.95 26.04
CA VAL A 55 2.11 6.50 25.97
C VAL A 55 1.45 6.13 24.65
N GLU A 56 1.89 5.01 24.05
CA GLU A 56 1.29 4.43 22.86
C GLU A 56 0.21 3.39 23.23
N SER A 57 -0.97 3.46 22.60
CA SER A 57 -2.10 2.53 22.84
C SER A 57 -2.32 1.59 21.66
N GLU A 58 -2.54 2.15 20.47
CA GLU A 58 -2.83 1.41 19.25
C GLU A 58 -1.63 1.39 18.30
N ARG A 59 -1.45 0.27 17.59
CA ARG A 59 -0.43 0.12 16.55
C ARG A 59 -1.01 -0.59 15.34
N ALA A 60 -0.85 0.04 14.18
CA ALA A 60 -1.11 -0.58 12.88
C ALA A 60 0.17 -0.57 12.05
N VAL A 61 0.48 -1.70 11.43
CA VAL A 61 1.59 -1.84 10.48
C VAL A 61 1.02 -2.36 9.17
N VAL A 62 1.27 -1.64 8.08
CA VAL A 62 0.82 -2.02 6.74
C VAL A 62 1.94 -1.80 5.73
N PHE A 63 1.86 -2.51 4.62
CA PHE A 63 2.63 -2.20 3.42
C PHE A 63 1.87 -1.16 2.61
N LEU A 64 2.45 0.02 2.41
CA LEU A 64 1.93 1.05 1.52
C LEU A 64 2.58 0.87 0.15
N LEU A 65 1.75 0.71 -0.89
CA LEU A 65 2.21 0.57 -2.26
C LEU A 65 1.78 1.79 -3.06
N SER A 66 2.70 2.32 -3.87
CA SER A 66 2.40 3.34 -4.85
C SER A 66 2.85 2.88 -6.24
N GLY A 67 2.00 3.10 -7.24
CA GLY A 67 2.28 2.79 -8.64
C GLY A 67 2.23 4.07 -9.47
N VAL A 68 3.25 4.30 -10.29
CA VAL A 68 3.25 5.35 -11.33
C VAL A 68 3.24 4.68 -12.69
N GLN A 69 2.31 5.06 -13.55
CA GLN A 69 2.19 4.48 -14.88
C GLN A 69 3.42 4.85 -15.74
N ILE A 70 4.00 3.85 -16.42
CA ILE A 70 5.07 3.99 -17.41
C ILE A 70 4.47 3.93 -18.83
#